data_AF-A0A5P9H7H0-F1
#
_entry.id   AF-A0A5P9H7H0-F1
#
_cell.length_a   1.000
_cell.length_b   1.000
_cell.length_c   1.000
_cell.angle_alpha   90.00
_cell.angle_beta   90.00
_cell.angle_gamma   90.00
#
_symmetry.space_group_name_H-M   'P 1'
#
loop_
_entity.id
_entity.type
_entity.pdbx_description
1 polymer ?
#
loop_
_entity_poly.entity_id
_entity_poly.type
_entity_poly.pdbx_seq_one_letter_code
_entity_poly.pdbx_strand_id
1 'polypeptide(L)'
;MIRRAILAALLLVCSALATAAQPIPEQQAQLFLDFARDVSGNDPQVMSTTRALIETPPTTLETIGFYGLEDAPAPERTLRGIISLLDAQGHLIGIEDKYIFEMPLVLEQQGLADFAGDPRKDVMRLFPGEVDPDSGPTADQWRAFRHGFGGHVRAIEKAMARKGHVLMSLDLPLGDTLHLWCASPEMAEKWRGTALYFGINTVTGRHFSTVTVSVTDPAWDDYWGFLTYALFIPERYSAVPDYE
;
A
#
# COMPACT_ATOMS: atom_id res chain seq x y z
N MET A 1 -12.93 74.25 -19.34
CA MET A 1 -13.54 72.99 -18.90
C MET A 1 -12.57 72.30 -17.96
N ILE A 2 -13.03 72.02 -16.73
CA ILE A 2 -12.24 71.88 -15.49
C ILE A 2 -11.86 70.42 -15.21
N ARG A 3 -10.64 70.22 -14.71
CA ARG A 3 -10.09 68.98 -14.09
C ARG A 3 -10.83 68.60 -12.79
N ARG A 4 -10.99 67.29 -12.51
CA ARG A 4 -10.97 66.57 -11.19
C ARG A 4 -11.49 65.13 -11.44
N ALA A 5 -10.73 64.04 -11.36
CA ALA A 5 -9.96 63.42 -10.27
C ALA A 5 -10.82 62.56 -9.30
N ILE A 6 -10.27 61.37 -8.97
CA ILE A 6 -10.53 60.46 -7.83
C ILE A 6 -11.63 59.39 -8.05
N LEU A 7 -11.57 58.14 -7.57
CA LEU A 7 -10.58 57.11 -7.19
C LEU A 7 -11.45 56.01 -6.52
N ALA A 8 -11.08 54.74 -6.67
CA ALA A 8 -11.33 53.63 -5.74
C ALA A 8 -12.77 53.12 -5.46
N ALA A 9 -13.04 51.90 -5.92
CA ALA A 9 -13.51 50.76 -5.12
C ALA A 9 -13.46 49.52 -6.05
N LEU A 10 -12.36 48.77 -6.10
CA LEU A 10 -11.99 47.72 -5.15
C LEU A 10 -13.18 46.81 -4.79
N LEU A 11 -13.43 45.85 -5.68
CA LEU A 11 -14.06 44.54 -5.47
C LEU A 11 -13.55 43.72 -6.67
N LEU A 12 -12.37 43.08 -6.68
CA LEU A 12 -11.84 42.15 -5.68
C LEU A 12 -12.96 41.35 -5.02
N VAL A 13 -13.88 40.84 -5.85
CA VAL A 13 -14.46 39.54 -5.56
C VAL A 13 -13.34 38.54 -5.85
N CYS A 14 -12.47 38.34 -4.84
CA CYS A 14 -11.85 37.05 -4.63
C CYS A 14 -12.99 36.06 -4.48
N SER A 15 -13.50 35.58 -5.61
CA SER A 15 -14.12 34.28 -5.66
C SER A 15 -12.96 33.31 -5.51
N ALA A 16 -12.45 33.18 -4.28
CA ALA A 16 -12.10 31.86 -3.82
C ALA A 16 -13.41 31.09 -3.94
N LEU A 17 -13.67 30.55 -5.14
CA LEU A 17 -14.44 29.34 -5.26
C LEU A 17 -13.70 28.42 -4.30
N ALA A 18 -14.22 28.28 -3.08
CA ALA A 18 -14.24 27.00 -2.45
C ALA A 18 -14.80 26.10 -3.55
N THR A 19 -13.91 25.50 -4.34
CA THR A 19 -14.24 24.36 -5.15
C THR A 19 -14.69 23.37 -4.11
N ALA A 20 -16.00 23.36 -3.84
CA ALA A 20 -16.65 22.27 -3.18
C ALA A 20 -16.10 21.05 -3.90
N ALA A 21 -15.25 20.29 -3.19
CA ALA A 21 -14.60 19.13 -3.76
C ALA A 21 -15.71 18.35 -4.46
N GLN A 22 -15.54 18.07 -5.75
CA GLN A 22 -16.60 17.39 -6.48
C GLN A 22 -16.96 16.11 -5.70
N PRO A 23 -18.26 15.88 -5.46
CA PRO A 23 -18.68 14.72 -4.69
C PRO A 23 -18.14 13.46 -5.36
N ILE A 24 -17.71 12.50 -4.54
CA ILE A 24 -17.24 11.21 -5.05
C ILE A 24 -18.40 10.57 -5.83
N PRO A 25 -18.17 10.09 -7.07
CA PRO A 25 -19.21 9.41 -7.83
C PRO A 25 -19.84 8.26 -7.03
N GLU A 26 -21.17 8.12 -7.09
CA GLU A 26 -21.91 7.15 -6.26
C GLU A 26 -21.39 5.71 -6.41
N GLN A 27 -21.05 5.29 -7.62
CA GLN A 27 -20.47 3.97 -7.90
C GLN A 27 -19.10 3.79 -7.20
N GLN A 28 -18.28 4.82 -7.18
CA GLN A 28 -16.96 4.81 -6.54
C GLN A 28 -17.10 4.79 -5.01
N ALA A 29 -18.02 5.58 -4.47
CA ALA A 29 -18.34 5.58 -3.05
C ALA A 29 -18.87 4.21 -2.59
N GLN A 30 -19.73 3.59 -3.39
CA GLN A 30 -20.25 2.25 -3.09
C GLN A 30 -19.14 1.19 -3.13
N LEU A 31 -18.22 1.25 -4.10
CA LEU A 31 -17.06 0.37 -4.16
C LEU A 31 -16.18 0.50 -2.91
N PHE A 32 -15.94 1.72 -2.43
CA PHE A 32 -15.18 1.96 -1.19
C PHE A 32 -15.89 1.39 0.05
N LEU A 33 -17.21 1.54 0.14
CA LEU A 33 -18.00 0.97 1.23
C LEU A 33 -17.98 -0.56 1.19
N ASP A 34 -18.11 -1.16 0.01
CA ASP A 34 -18.07 -2.61 -0.15
C ASP A 34 -16.69 -3.16 0.21
N PHE A 35 -15.62 -2.49 -0.21
CA PHE A 35 -14.25 -2.86 0.14
C PHE A 35 -14.01 -2.79 1.66
N ALA A 36 -14.31 -1.64 2.28
CA ALA A 36 -14.13 -1.46 3.72
C ALA A 36 -14.95 -2.48 4.54
N ARG A 37 -16.20 -2.76 4.13
CA ARG A 37 -17.05 -3.75 4.76
C ARG A 37 -16.42 -5.14 4.71
N ASP A 38 -15.97 -5.55 3.53
CA ASP A 38 -15.49 -6.91 3.33
C ASP A 38 -14.13 -7.15 4.00
N VAL A 39 -13.24 -6.14 3.98
CA VAL A 39 -11.93 -6.22 4.65
C VAL A 39 -12.08 -6.21 6.17
N SER A 40 -12.97 -5.37 6.72
CA SER A 40 -13.16 -5.25 8.17
C SER A 40 -14.10 -6.28 8.78
N GLY A 41 -14.81 -7.08 7.97
CA GLY A 41 -15.89 -7.93 8.46
C GLY A 41 -17.10 -7.13 8.94
N ASN A 42 -17.35 -5.97 8.30
CA ASN A 42 -18.40 -5.01 8.64
C ASN A 42 -18.24 -4.42 10.06
N ASP A 43 -17.01 -4.07 10.44
CA ASP A 43 -16.74 -3.39 11.71
C ASP A 43 -17.53 -2.06 11.78
N PRO A 44 -18.39 -1.84 12.79
CA PRO A 44 -19.22 -0.64 12.87
C PRO A 44 -18.44 0.67 12.92
N GLN A 45 -17.28 0.70 13.58
CA GLN A 45 -16.44 1.89 13.70
C GLN A 45 -15.73 2.19 12.38
N VAL A 46 -15.20 1.16 11.71
CA VAL A 46 -14.62 1.30 10.37
C VAL A 46 -15.67 1.80 9.38
N MET A 47 -16.87 1.21 9.38
CA MET A 47 -17.93 1.57 8.46
C MET A 47 -18.47 2.99 8.69
N SER A 48 -18.58 3.41 9.95
CA SER A 48 -18.96 4.79 10.29
C SER A 48 -17.92 5.79 9.76
N THR A 49 -16.64 5.53 10.04
CA THR A 49 -15.53 6.40 9.64
C THR A 49 -15.37 6.44 8.11
N THR A 50 -15.55 5.30 7.44
CA THR A 50 -15.53 5.21 5.97
C THR A 50 -16.61 6.11 5.34
N ARG A 51 -17.84 6.10 5.86
CA ARG A 51 -18.90 7.01 5.39
C ARG A 51 -18.52 8.46 5.58
N ALA A 52 -17.95 8.81 6.75
CA ALA A 52 -17.49 10.17 7.02
C ALA A 52 -16.39 10.62 6.05
N LEU A 53 -15.44 9.74 5.69
CA LEU A 53 -14.38 10.02 4.71
C LEU A 53 -14.93 10.18 3.28
N ILE A 54 -16.03 9.52 2.94
CA ILE A 54 -16.71 9.67 1.65
C ILE A 54 -17.47 11.00 1.59
N GLU A 55 -18.19 11.34 2.67
CA GLU A 55 -18.94 12.59 2.79
C GLU A 55 -18.01 13.80 2.85
N THR A 56 -16.88 13.67 3.55
CA THR A 56 -15.87 14.71 3.74
C THR A 56 -14.46 14.16 3.41
N PRO A 57 -14.05 14.17 2.13
CA PRO A 57 -12.75 13.65 1.69
C PRO A 57 -11.56 14.28 2.43
N PRO A 58 -10.62 13.47 2.95
CA PRO A 58 -9.56 13.93 3.86
C PRO A 58 -8.56 14.82 3.15
N THR A 59 -8.30 16.04 3.64
CA THR A 59 -7.40 17.02 3.01
C THR A 59 -6.05 17.16 3.71
N THR A 60 -5.83 16.47 4.83
CA THR A 60 -4.58 16.57 5.59
C THR A 60 -3.75 15.32 5.42
N LEU A 61 -2.43 15.48 5.46
CA LEU A 61 -1.48 14.39 5.43
C LEU A 61 -1.82 13.27 6.43
N GLU A 62 -2.14 13.62 7.68
CA GLU A 62 -2.37 12.67 8.76
C GLU A 62 -3.64 11.83 8.53
N THR A 63 -4.64 12.41 7.86
CA THR A 63 -5.92 11.72 7.59
C THR A 63 -5.91 10.97 6.26
N ILE A 64 -5.06 11.38 5.31
CA ILE A 64 -4.79 10.65 4.08
C ILE A 64 -3.87 9.46 4.35
N GLY A 65 -2.84 9.65 5.19
CA GLY A 65 -1.82 8.66 5.54
C GLY A 65 -0.66 8.54 4.53
N PHE A 66 -0.58 9.42 3.53
CA PHE A 66 0.44 9.37 2.47
C PHE A 66 0.99 10.76 2.14
N TYR A 67 2.31 10.90 2.16
CA TYR A 67 3.01 12.15 1.86
C TYR A 67 2.81 12.63 0.42
N GLY A 68 2.49 13.92 0.26
CA GLY A 68 2.43 14.60 -1.04
C GLY A 68 1.15 14.36 -1.84
N LEU A 69 0.09 13.86 -1.20
CA LEU A 69 -1.21 13.57 -1.82
C LEU A 69 -2.33 14.52 -1.40
N GLU A 70 -2.01 15.62 -0.72
CA GLU A 70 -2.96 16.65 -0.31
C GLU A 70 -3.72 17.26 -1.51
N ASP A 71 -3.03 17.35 -2.65
CA ASP A 71 -3.58 17.84 -3.93
C ASP A 71 -4.13 16.72 -4.83
N ALA A 72 -4.18 15.47 -4.36
CA ALA A 72 -4.78 14.38 -5.12
C ALA A 72 -6.31 14.54 -5.24
N PRO A 73 -6.94 13.98 -6.29
CA PRO A 73 -8.39 13.99 -6.43
C PRO A 73 -9.08 13.42 -5.17
N ALA A 74 -10.23 13.99 -4.81
CA ALA A 74 -10.97 13.59 -3.61
C ALA A 74 -11.21 12.07 -3.50
N PRO A 75 -11.58 11.34 -4.58
CA PRO A 75 -11.71 9.87 -4.49
C PRO A 75 -10.42 9.14 -4.12
N GLU A 76 -9.26 9.58 -4.61
CA GLU A 76 -7.97 8.97 -4.26
C GLU A 76 -7.64 9.19 -2.79
N ARG A 77 -7.76 10.44 -2.31
CA ARG A 77 -7.52 10.79 -0.91
C ARG A 77 -8.44 9.99 0.02
N THR A 78 -9.72 9.86 -0.33
CA THR A 78 -10.68 9.07 0.44
C THR A 78 -10.30 7.59 0.47
N LEU A 79 -9.95 6.98 -0.68
CA LEU A 79 -9.51 5.58 -0.70
C LEU A 79 -8.29 5.36 0.19
N ARG A 80 -7.30 6.24 0.10
CA ARG A 80 -6.08 6.15 0.90
C ARG A 80 -6.35 6.33 2.40
N GLY A 81 -7.20 7.28 2.77
CA GLY A 81 -7.65 7.41 4.16
C GLY A 81 -8.38 6.17 4.67
N ILE A 82 -9.14 5.48 3.82
CA ILE A 82 -9.78 4.19 4.16
C ILE A 82 -8.72 3.08 4.33
N ILE A 83 -7.70 3.03 3.47
CA ILE A 83 -6.59 2.06 3.60
C ILE A 83 -5.85 2.29 4.92
N SER A 84 -5.49 3.54 5.23
CA SER A 84 -4.83 3.90 6.49
C SER A 84 -5.69 3.60 7.71
N LEU A 85 -7.01 3.81 7.62
CA LEU A 85 -7.95 3.40 8.67
C LEU A 85 -7.94 1.88 8.88
N LEU A 86 -8.03 1.10 7.81
CA LEU A 86 -8.06 -0.36 7.88
C LEU A 86 -6.76 -0.94 8.43
N ASP A 87 -5.62 -0.35 8.06
CA ASP A 87 -4.30 -0.69 8.60
C ASP A 87 -4.19 -0.34 10.10
N ALA A 88 -4.59 0.89 10.48
CA ALA A 88 -4.57 1.33 11.88
C ALA A 88 -5.49 0.51 12.80
N GLN A 89 -6.53 -0.13 12.26
CA GLN A 89 -7.42 -1.04 12.99
C GLN A 89 -7.00 -2.52 12.89
N GLY A 90 -5.90 -2.83 12.22
CA GLY A 90 -5.37 -4.19 12.09
C GLY A 90 -6.15 -5.10 11.13
N HIS A 91 -6.95 -4.53 10.23
CA HIS A 91 -7.63 -5.28 9.16
C HIS A 91 -6.77 -5.44 7.91
N LEU A 92 -5.82 -4.52 7.72
CA LEU A 92 -4.70 -4.64 6.79
C LEU A 92 -3.40 -4.71 7.58
N ILE A 93 -2.32 -5.13 6.91
CA ILE A 93 -0.97 -5.10 7.46
C ILE A 93 -0.13 -4.22 6.54
N GLY A 94 0.20 -3.01 6.97
CA GLY A 94 1.23 -2.18 6.38
C GLY A 94 2.61 -2.56 6.89
N ILE A 95 3.56 -2.78 5.97
CA ILE A 95 4.96 -3.04 6.31
C ILE A 95 5.86 -2.10 5.50
N GLU A 96 6.52 -1.18 6.18
CA GLU A 96 7.48 -0.25 5.56
C GLU A 96 8.69 -1.01 4.99
N ASP A 97 9.25 -0.49 3.91
CA ASP A 97 10.37 -1.06 3.16
C ASP A 97 11.55 -1.49 4.07
N LYS A 98 11.95 -0.65 5.02
CA LYS A 98 13.06 -0.89 5.96
C LYS A 98 12.80 -2.01 6.97
N TYR A 99 11.57 -2.45 7.15
CA TYR A 99 11.18 -3.54 8.05
C TYR A 99 10.63 -4.76 7.29
N ILE A 100 10.70 -4.75 5.96
CA ILE A 100 10.00 -5.74 5.13
C ILE A 100 10.48 -7.18 5.37
N PHE A 101 11.74 -7.37 5.80
CA PHE A 101 12.27 -8.68 6.18
C PHE A 101 11.58 -9.29 7.41
N GLU A 102 10.85 -8.50 8.20
CA GLU A 102 10.09 -8.96 9.36
C GLU A 102 8.68 -9.48 9.01
N MET A 103 8.23 -9.33 7.76
CA MET A 103 6.89 -9.73 7.32
C MET A 103 6.47 -11.14 7.77
N PRO A 104 7.29 -12.20 7.58
CA PRO A 104 6.93 -13.54 8.06
C PRO A 104 6.71 -13.61 9.57
N LEU A 105 7.49 -12.87 10.37
CA LEU A 105 7.34 -12.81 11.82
C LEU A 105 6.04 -12.12 12.21
N VAL A 106 5.71 -10.99 11.56
CA VAL A 106 4.46 -10.25 11.80
C VAL A 106 3.25 -11.15 11.52
N LEU A 107 3.25 -11.85 10.39
CA LEU A 107 2.16 -12.78 10.03
C LEU A 107 2.00 -13.91 11.06
N GLU A 108 3.09 -14.46 11.57
CA GLU A 108 3.07 -15.52 12.59
C GLU A 108 2.57 -14.99 13.95
N GLN A 109 3.08 -13.84 14.39
CA GLN A 109 2.71 -13.22 15.68
C GLN A 109 1.24 -12.79 15.73
N GLN A 110 0.68 -12.36 14.61
CA GLN A 110 -0.75 -12.05 14.49
C GLN A 110 -1.62 -13.32 14.33
N GLY A 111 -1.02 -14.51 14.29
CA GLY A 111 -1.73 -15.78 14.15
C GLY A 111 -2.28 -16.06 12.75
N LEU A 112 -1.86 -15.27 11.75
CA LEU A 112 -2.32 -15.34 10.36
C LEU A 112 -1.54 -16.36 9.53
N ALA A 113 -0.33 -16.69 9.95
CA ALA A 113 0.48 -17.76 9.38
C ALA A 113 0.83 -18.82 10.43
N ASP A 114 0.88 -20.08 10.02
CA ASP A 114 1.55 -21.15 10.77
C ASP A 114 2.72 -21.65 9.94
N PHE A 115 3.96 -21.34 10.31
CA PHE A 115 5.14 -21.79 9.56
C PHE A 115 5.56 -23.23 9.88
N ALA A 116 5.03 -23.86 10.93
CA ALA A 116 5.37 -25.23 11.32
C ALA A 116 6.89 -25.51 11.40
N GLY A 117 7.68 -24.51 11.81
CA GLY A 117 9.14 -24.60 11.89
C GLY A 117 9.88 -24.56 10.56
N ASP A 118 9.23 -24.19 9.44
CA ASP A 118 9.90 -24.06 8.13
C ASP A 118 11.01 -23.00 8.21
N PRO A 119 12.30 -23.39 8.03
CA PRO A 119 13.41 -22.46 8.16
C PRO A 119 13.40 -21.37 7.09
N ARG A 120 12.69 -21.59 5.97
CA ARG A 120 12.55 -20.61 4.90
C ARG A 120 11.67 -19.44 5.28
N LYS A 121 11.00 -19.44 6.45
CA LYS A 121 10.28 -18.25 6.94
C LYS A 121 11.22 -17.08 7.22
N ASP A 122 12.47 -17.37 7.56
CA ASP A 122 13.47 -16.35 7.89
C ASP A 122 14.26 -16.02 6.62
N VAL A 123 13.98 -14.85 6.04
CA VAL A 123 14.63 -14.42 4.79
C VAL A 123 16.15 -14.29 4.95
N MET A 124 16.64 -14.03 6.16
CA MET A 124 18.08 -13.94 6.43
C MET A 124 18.77 -15.31 6.38
N ARG A 125 18.02 -16.41 6.57
CA ARG A 125 18.56 -17.77 6.42
C ARG A 125 18.74 -18.21 4.97
N LEU A 126 18.34 -17.39 4.01
CA LEU A 126 18.63 -17.66 2.60
C LEU A 126 20.12 -17.41 2.27
N PHE A 127 20.84 -16.65 3.10
CA PHE A 127 22.29 -16.55 3.00
C PHE A 127 22.97 -17.83 3.56
N PRO A 128 23.82 -18.49 2.77
CA PRO A 128 24.60 -19.62 3.27
C PRO A 128 25.73 -19.15 4.20
N GLY A 129 25.92 -19.85 5.31
CA GLY A 129 27.00 -19.57 6.27
C GLY A 129 26.82 -18.26 7.02
N GLU A 130 27.89 -17.80 7.67
CA GLU A 130 27.91 -16.50 8.36
C GLU A 130 28.18 -15.37 7.35
N VAL A 131 27.47 -14.26 7.53
CA VAL A 131 27.73 -13.00 6.81
C VAL A 131 28.66 -12.17 7.67
N ASP A 132 29.83 -11.84 7.13
CA ASP A 132 30.80 -10.98 7.79
C ASP A 132 30.23 -9.54 7.87
N PRO A 133 30.18 -8.92 9.07
CA PRO A 133 29.55 -7.61 9.25
C PRO A 133 30.35 -6.45 8.61
N ASP A 134 31.66 -6.62 8.42
CA ASP A 134 32.54 -5.57 7.89
C ASP A 134 32.56 -5.58 6.35
N SER A 135 32.46 -6.77 5.75
CA SER A 135 32.53 -6.97 4.29
C SER A 135 31.19 -7.30 3.63
N GLY A 136 30.18 -7.67 4.42
CA GLY A 136 28.85 -8.04 3.94
C GLY A 136 28.82 -9.38 3.18
N PRO A 137 27.69 -9.71 2.52
CA PRO A 137 27.56 -10.98 1.83
C PRO A 137 28.46 -11.05 0.59
N THR A 138 29.13 -12.20 0.43
CA THR A 138 29.90 -12.55 -0.76
C THR A 138 29.01 -12.68 -2.01
N ALA A 139 29.63 -12.73 -3.20
CA ALA A 139 28.91 -12.94 -4.45
C ALA A 139 28.11 -14.25 -4.50
N ASP A 140 28.65 -15.33 -3.92
CA ASP A 140 27.94 -16.62 -3.83
C ASP A 140 26.76 -16.55 -2.87
N GLN A 141 26.93 -15.84 -1.75
CA GLN A 141 25.84 -15.61 -0.79
C GLN A 141 24.69 -14.81 -1.41
N TRP A 142 24.97 -13.74 -2.18
CA TRP A 142 23.94 -13.00 -2.90
C TRP A 142 23.20 -13.84 -3.94
N ARG A 143 23.93 -14.67 -4.71
CA ARG A 143 23.31 -15.59 -5.67
C ARG A 143 22.40 -16.60 -4.99
N ALA A 144 22.85 -17.18 -3.87
CA ALA A 144 22.07 -18.13 -3.09
C ALA A 144 20.82 -17.47 -2.48
N PHE A 145 20.94 -16.27 -1.92
CA PHE A 145 19.82 -15.49 -1.41
C PHE A 145 18.75 -15.28 -2.49
N ARG A 146 19.16 -14.78 -3.67
CA ARG A 146 18.27 -14.57 -4.82
C ARG A 146 17.60 -15.87 -5.27
N HIS A 147 18.35 -16.98 -5.35
CA HIS A 147 17.81 -18.28 -5.74
C HIS A 147 16.83 -18.86 -4.70
N GLY A 148 17.05 -18.59 -3.41
CA GLY A 148 16.19 -19.07 -2.33
C GLY A 148 14.85 -18.34 -2.22
N PHE A 149 14.70 -17.16 -2.83
CA PHE A 149 13.54 -16.29 -2.64
C PHE A 149 12.22 -16.93 -3.09
N GLY A 150 12.20 -17.65 -4.22
CA GLY A 150 11.01 -18.37 -4.67
C GLY A 150 10.53 -19.41 -3.64
N GLY A 151 11.47 -20.10 -3.00
CA GLY A 151 11.17 -21.03 -1.91
C GLY A 151 10.67 -20.36 -0.63
N HIS A 152 11.12 -19.13 -0.37
CA HIS A 152 10.68 -18.30 0.76
C HIS A 152 9.24 -17.85 0.60
N VAL A 153 8.87 -17.23 -0.52
CA VAL A 153 7.48 -16.75 -0.73
C VAL A 153 6.48 -17.91 -0.74
N ARG A 154 6.83 -19.05 -1.36
CA ARG A 154 6.01 -20.28 -1.30
C ARG A 154 5.83 -20.81 0.13
N ALA A 155 6.83 -20.66 1.00
CA ALA A 155 6.72 -21.05 2.39
C ALA A 155 5.72 -20.16 3.15
N ILE A 156 5.68 -18.86 2.84
CA ILE A 156 4.71 -17.90 3.39
C ILE A 156 3.30 -18.26 2.93
N GLU A 157 3.08 -18.44 1.63
CA GLU A 157 1.78 -18.81 1.07
C GLU A 157 1.24 -20.10 1.69
N LYS A 158 2.09 -21.11 1.82
CA LYS A 158 1.72 -22.38 2.48
C LYS A 158 1.39 -22.18 3.96
N ALA A 159 2.11 -21.30 4.65
CA ALA A 159 1.88 -21.00 6.07
C ALA A 159 0.56 -20.27 6.30
N MET A 160 0.22 -19.33 5.43
CA MET A 160 -1.08 -18.63 5.39
C MET A 160 -2.23 -19.60 5.08
N ALA A 161 -2.04 -20.46 4.07
CA ALA A 161 -3.05 -21.45 3.68
C ALA A 161 -3.39 -22.43 4.82
N ARG A 162 -2.43 -22.79 5.68
CA ARG A 162 -2.67 -23.61 6.89
C ARG A 162 -3.61 -22.95 7.90
N LYS A 163 -3.69 -21.62 7.90
CA LYS A 163 -4.63 -20.83 8.71
C LYS A 163 -5.94 -20.51 7.98
N GLY A 164 -6.10 -20.98 6.74
CA GLY A 164 -7.28 -20.70 5.93
C GLY A 164 -7.27 -19.30 5.30
N HIS A 165 -6.10 -18.67 5.20
CA HIS A 165 -5.94 -17.35 4.58
C HIS A 165 -5.32 -17.46 3.20
N VAL A 166 -5.70 -16.52 2.33
CA VAL A 166 -5.01 -16.18 1.08
C VAL A 166 -4.43 -14.79 1.28
N LEU A 167 -3.13 -14.65 1.10
CA LEU A 167 -2.49 -13.34 1.12
C LEU A 167 -2.84 -12.60 -0.17
N MET A 168 -3.24 -11.35 -0.05
CA MET A 168 -3.51 -10.42 -1.15
C MET A 168 -2.73 -9.13 -0.89
N SER A 169 -2.50 -8.33 -1.92
CA SER A 169 -1.87 -7.01 -1.81
C SER A 169 -2.78 -5.91 -2.31
N LEU A 170 -2.60 -4.71 -1.75
CA LEU A 170 -3.06 -3.48 -2.38
C LEU A 170 -1.91 -2.91 -3.20
N ASP A 171 -2.01 -3.04 -4.52
CA ASP A 171 -1.07 -2.41 -5.44
C ASP A 171 -1.31 -0.90 -5.45
N LEU A 172 -0.31 -0.18 -4.94
CA LEU A 172 -0.30 1.25 -4.76
C LEU A 172 0.96 1.78 -5.47
N PRO A 173 0.84 2.53 -6.58
CA PRO A 173 2.00 3.01 -7.35
C PRO A 173 2.82 4.09 -6.61
N LEU A 174 2.41 4.42 -5.37
CA LEU A 174 3.02 5.44 -4.52
C LEU A 174 2.98 4.95 -3.06
N GLY A 175 4.16 4.87 -2.46
CA GLY A 175 4.37 4.51 -1.06
C GLY A 175 5.72 3.82 -0.86
N ASP A 176 6.15 3.75 0.39
CA ASP A 176 7.28 2.96 0.91
C ASP A 176 6.76 1.79 1.77
N THR A 177 5.47 1.46 1.66
CA THR A 177 4.78 0.50 2.52
C THR A 177 4.07 -0.55 1.66
N LEU A 178 4.30 -1.83 1.97
CA LEU A 178 3.56 -2.94 1.39
C LEU A 178 2.29 -3.15 2.21
N HIS A 179 1.13 -2.96 1.61
CA HIS A 179 -0.15 -3.22 2.27
C HIS A 179 -0.68 -4.59 1.90
N LEU A 180 -0.84 -5.43 2.91
CA LEU A 180 -1.27 -6.81 2.78
C LEU A 180 -2.67 -7.00 3.36
N TRP A 181 -3.45 -7.84 2.70
CA TRP A 181 -4.74 -8.30 3.20
C TRP A 181 -4.73 -9.83 3.33
N CYS A 182 -4.95 -10.31 4.55
CA CYS A 182 -5.05 -11.74 4.86
C CYS A 182 -6.50 -12.22 4.70
N ALA A 183 -6.94 -12.34 3.45
CA ALA A 183 -8.33 -12.62 3.10
C ALA A 183 -8.72 -14.09 3.31
N SER A 184 -10.03 -14.35 3.43
CA SER A 184 -10.55 -15.70 3.20
C SER A 184 -10.47 -16.04 1.70
N PRO A 185 -10.50 -17.33 1.30
CA PRO A 185 -10.50 -17.70 -0.12
C PRO A 185 -11.66 -17.08 -0.91
N GLU A 186 -12.83 -16.95 -0.30
CA GLU A 186 -14.01 -16.32 -0.91
C GLU A 186 -13.78 -14.83 -1.17
N MET A 187 -13.23 -14.10 -0.20
CA MET A 187 -12.92 -12.68 -0.37
C MET A 187 -11.79 -12.45 -1.35
N ALA A 188 -10.78 -13.32 -1.34
CA ALA A 188 -9.70 -13.27 -2.32
C ALA A 188 -10.25 -13.45 -3.75
N GLU A 189 -11.13 -14.43 -3.97
CA GLU A 189 -11.77 -14.64 -5.29
C GLU A 189 -12.60 -13.43 -5.72
N LYS A 190 -13.38 -12.84 -4.80
CA LYS A 190 -14.23 -11.69 -5.09
C LYS A 190 -13.43 -10.46 -5.54
N TRP A 191 -12.31 -10.18 -4.86
CA TRP A 191 -11.61 -8.91 -5.00
C TRP A 191 -10.39 -8.97 -5.91
N ARG A 192 -9.87 -10.16 -6.23
CA ARG A 192 -8.68 -10.32 -7.07
C ARG A 192 -8.83 -9.59 -8.41
N GLY A 193 -7.83 -8.76 -8.73
CA GLY A 193 -7.80 -7.99 -9.97
C GLY A 193 -8.77 -6.80 -10.00
N THR A 194 -9.41 -6.45 -8.88
CA THR A 194 -10.34 -5.32 -8.83
C THR A 194 -9.57 -4.02 -8.68
N ALA A 195 -9.75 -3.09 -9.62
CA ALA A 195 -9.30 -1.71 -9.48
C ALA A 195 -10.24 -0.97 -8.51
N LEU A 196 -9.70 -0.56 -7.38
CA LEU A 196 -10.38 0.28 -6.39
C LEU A 196 -10.44 1.74 -6.83
N TYR A 197 -9.45 2.22 -7.59
CA TYR A 197 -9.43 3.57 -8.13
C TYR A 197 -8.63 3.63 -9.44
N PHE A 198 -9.07 4.48 -10.36
CA PHE A 198 -8.33 4.86 -11.56
C PHE A 198 -8.52 6.37 -11.80
N GLY A 199 -7.43 7.11 -11.92
CA GLY A 199 -7.49 8.55 -12.14
C GLY A 199 -6.19 9.19 -12.59
N ILE A 200 -6.20 10.50 -12.75
CA ILE A 200 -5.03 11.28 -13.16
C ILE A 200 -4.04 11.34 -12.00
N ASN A 201 -2.77 11.12 -12.30
CA ASN A 201 -1.70 11.37 -11.35
C ASN A 201 -1.45 12.89 -11.23
N THR A 202 -1.68 13.45 -10.04
CA THR A 202 -1.43 14.88 -9.77
C THR A 202 -0.07 15.14 -9.11
N VAL A 203 0.70 14.09 -8.79
CA VAL A 203 2.03 14.22 -8.17
C VAL A 203 3.06 14.61 -9.23
N THR A 204 3.57 15.84 -9.12
CA THR A 204 4.60 16.36 -10.02
C THR A 204 5.93 15.59 -9.89
N GLY A 205 6.63 15.39 -11.02
CA GLY A 205 7.94 14.72 -11.05
C GLY A 205 7.91 13.19 -11.18
N ARG A 206 6.75 12.58 -11.42
CA ARG A 206 6.59 11.12 -11.65
C ARG A 206 6.46 10.81 -13.15
N HIS A 207 6.83 9.59 -13.53
CA HIS A 207 6.87 9.15 -14.95
C HIS A 207 5.52 8.69 -15.52
N PHE A 208 4.49 8.49 -14.69
CA PHE A 208 3.18 7.99 -15.11
C PHE A 208 2.08 9.05 -15.00
N SER A 209 1.21 9.10 -16.00
CA SER A 209 0.11 10.08 -16.10
C SER A 209 -1.15 9.68 -15.34
N THR A 210 -1.25 8.43 -14.89
CA THR A 210 -2.43 7.89 -14.19
C THR A 210 -2.01 7.10 -12.96
N VAL A 211 -2.89 7.08 -11.96
CA VAL A 211 -2.78 6.26 -10.76
C VAL A 211 -3.87 5.20 -10.84
N THR A 212 -3.50 3.95 -10.61
CA THR A 212 -4.43 2.86 -10.37
C THR A 212 -4.15 2.30 -8.99
N VAL A 213 -5.18 2.08 -8.18
CA VAL A 213 -5.06 1.34 -6.93
C VAL A 213 -5.90 0.08 -7.06
N SER A 214 -5.31 -1.09 -6.83
CA SER A 214 -5.99 -2.37 -7.09
C SER A 214 -5.77 -3.39 -5.98
N VAL A 215 -6.70 -4.32 -5.84
CA VAL A 215 -6.48 -5.56 -5.07
C VAL A 215 -5.89 -6.60 -6.01
N THR A 216 -4.72 -7.13 -5.66
CA THR A 216 -3.95 -8.07 -6.49
C THR A 216 -3.52 -9.28 -5.68
N ASP A 217 -3.00 -10.28 -6.39
CA ASP A 217 -2.17 -11.33 -5.80
C ASP A 217 -1.02 -10.70 -5.00
N PRO A 218 -0.39 -11.43 -4.07
CA PRO A 218 0.74 -10.90 -3.31
C PRO A 218 1.79 -10.28 -4.24
N ALA A 219 2.11 -9.01 -4.00
CA ALA A 219 3.08 -8.26 -4.79
C ALA A 219 4.52 -8.68 -4.43
N TRP A 220 4.90 -9.90 -4.82
CA TRP A 220 6.22 -10.47 -4.52
C TRP A 220 7.37 -9.71 -5.18
N ASP A 221 7.11 -9.05 -6.31
CA ASP A 221 8.05 -8.15 -6.99
C ASP A 221 8.33 -6.91 -6.12
N ASP A 222 7.29 -6.33 -5.52
CA ASP A 222 7.44 -5.19 -4.58
C ASP A 222 8.11 -5.63 -3.29
N TYR A 223 7.77 -6.82 -2.78
CA TYR A 223 8.46 -7.40 -1.62
C TYR A 223 9.96 -7.54 -1.91
N TRP A 224 10.33 -8.06 -3.07
CA TRP A 224 11.72 -8.13 -3.51
C TRP A 224 12.34 -6.74 -3.62
N GLY A 225 11.65 -5.78 -4.26
CA GLY A 225 12.08 -4.39 -4.38
C GLY A 225 12.41 -3.77 -3.02
N PHE A 226 11.54 -3.95 -2.03
CA PHE A 226 11.78 -3.46 -0.68
C PHE A 226 12.92 -4.18 0.02
N LEU A 227 13.10 -5.49 -0.20
CA LEU A 227 14.29 -6.20 0.30
C LEU A 227 15.57 -5.65 -0.32
N THR A 228 15.54 -5.24 -1.61
CA THR A 228 16.73 -4.62 -2.23
C THR A 228 17.12 -3.32 -1.55
N TYR A 229 16.13 -2.53 -1.14
CA TYR A 229 16.35 -1.31 -0.37
C TYR A 229 16.84 -1.61 1.05
N ALA A 230 16.09 -2.42 1.81
CA ALA A 230 16.34 -2.70 3.22
C ALA A 230 17.70 -3.37 3.48
N LEU A 231 18.12 -4.26 2.57
CA LEU A 231 19.36 -5.02 2.70
C LEU A 231 20.51 -4.43 1.88
N PHE A 232 20.32 -3.25 1.27
CA PHE A 232 21.29 -2.61 0.38
C PHE A 232 21.85 -3.56 -0.69
N ILE A 233 20.95 -4.33 -1.34
CA ILE A 233 21.34 -5.34 -2.32
C ILE A 233 22.04 -4.65 -3.51
N PRO A 234 23.27 -5.07 -3.87
CA PRO A 234 23.97 -4.48 -5.00
C PRO A 234 23.16 -4.58 -6.30
N GLU A 235 23.19 -3.54 -7.14
CA GLU A 235 22.42 -3.44 -8.39
C GLU A 235 22.53 -4.68 -9.30
N ARG A 236 23.72 -5.28 -9.40
CA ARG A 236 23.94 -6.52 -10.19
C ARG A 236 23.16 -7.74 -9.68
N TYR A 237 22.57 -7.66 -8.50
CA TYR A 237 21.76 -8.71 -7.86
C TYR A 237 20.32 -8.25 -7.58
N SER A 238 19.95 -7.00 -7.89
CA SER A 238 18.63 -6.44 -7.53
C SER A 238 17.52 -6.78 -8.54
N ALA A 239 17.85 -7.35 -9.70
CA ALA A 239 16.85 -7.82 -10.65
C ALA A 239 15.93 -8.87 -10.02
N VAL A 240 14.62 -8.72 -10.22
CA VAL A 240 13.58 -9.62 -9.71
C VAL A 240 13.96 -11.09 -10.00
N PRO A 241 13.94 -11.98 -8.99
CA PRO A 241 14.24 -13.39 -9.16
C PRO A 241 13.17 -14.13 -9.94
N ASP A 242 13.58 -15.17 -10.66
CA ASP A 242 12.63 -16.13 -11.22
C ASP A 242 12.03 -16.95 -10.07
N TYR A 243 10.72 -17.14 -10.09
CA TYR A 243 9.96 -17.81 -9.03
C TYR A 243 9.82 -19.33 -9.24
N GLU A 244 10.70 -19.97 -10.02
CA GLU A 244 10.63 -21.43 -10.28
C GLU A 244 11.01 -22.30 -9.06
#